data_AF-A0A2V9LE16-F1
#
_entry.id   AF-A0A2V9LE16-F1
#
_cell.length_a   1.000
_cell.length_b   1.000
_cell.length_c   1.000
_cell.angle_alpha   90.00
_cell.angle_beta   90.00
_cell.angle_gamma   90.00
#
_symmetry.space_group_name_H-M   'P 1'
#
loop_
_entity.id
_entity.type
_entity.pdbx_description
1 polymer ?
#
loop_
_entity_poly.entity_id
_entity_poly.type
_entity_poly.pdbx_seq_one_letter_code
_entity_poly.pdbx_strand_id
1 'polypeptide(L)'
;MFYGDWDHICLARGVDGKTFARQLMPDGKSGMSTEGIGSNTRDPMTLLIGGVFYLYYTAYPNRLGADYLRTSKDLRHWSPSQKVAFGGAAGTGASSAECPFVYFHKHSGYYYLFRTQRYGKKPQSSIYRSKDPTDFGVDDDKYLVGTIPHAAPEIIDYEGQTYIAVLLPTLKGIQIAKLKFAPKP
;
A
#
# COMPACT_ATOMS: atom_id res chain seq x y z
N MET A 1 -11.94 -8.04 -3.78
CA MET A 1 -11.34 -7.49 -2.55
C MET A 1 -10.11 -8.30 -2.19
N PHE A 2 -8.96 -7.63 -2.05
CA PHE A 2 -7.78 -8.24 -1.45
C PHE A 2 -7.81 -7.99 0.06
N TYR A 3 -7.32 -8.95 0.85
CA TYR A 3 -7.26 -8.85 2.30
C TYR A 3 -6.10 -9.69 2.85
N GLY A 4 -5.68 -9.44 4.09
CA GLY A 4 -4.68 -10.26 4.78
C GLY A 4 -5.32 -11.30 5.70
N ASP A 5 -4.70 -12.48 5.84
CA ASP A 5 -5.13 -13.52 6.81
C ASP A 5 -4.16 -13.72 7.98
N TRP A 6 -3.27 -12.75 8.20
CA TRP A 6 -2.07 -12.76 9.04
C TRP A 6 -0.80 -13.15 8.29
N ASP A 7 -0.77 -14.22 7.50
CA ASP A 7 0.46 -14.68 6.85
C ASP A 7 0.45 -14.47 5.33
N HIS A 8 -0.73 -14.37 4.73
CA HIS A 8 -0.93 -14.30 3.29
C HIS A 8 -1.79 -13.11 2.89
N ILE A 9 -1.55 -12.63 1.67
CA ILE A 9 -2.58 -11.94 0.91
C ILE A 9 -3.57 -12.98 0.39
N CYS A 10 -4.85 -12.66 0.51
CA CYS A 10 -5.98 -13.45 0.08
C CYS A 10 -6.86 -12.65 -0.91
N LEU A 11 -7.75 -13.36 -1.60
CA LEU A 11 -8.69 -12.76 -2.55
C LEU A 11 -10.13 -13.18 -2.22
N ALA A 12 -11.05 -12.24 -2.27
CA ALA A 12 -12.49 -12.48 -2.22
C ALA A 12 -13.19 -11.78 -3.39
N ARG A 13 -14.26 -12.39 -3.92
CA ARG A 13 -15.00 -11.92 -5.09
C ARG A 13 -16.43 -11.54 -4.73
N GLY A 14 -16.92 -10.48 -5.35
CA GLY A 14 -18.26 -9.94 -5.18
C GLY A 14 -18.62 -9.12 -6.41
N VAL A 15 -19.91 -8.84 -6.58
CA VAL A 15 -20.45 -8.08 -7.74
C VAL A 15 -21.10 -6.76 -7.35
N ASP A 16 -21.38 -6.56 -6.06
CA ASP A 16 -22.10 -5.40 -5.52
C ASP A 16 -21.21 -4.45 -4.70
N GLY A 17 -19.93 -4.80 -4.54
CA GLY A 17 -18.97 -4.07 -3.71
C GLY A 17 -19.21 -4.18 -2.20
N LYS A 18 -20.14 -5.04 -1.74
CA LYS A 18 -20.52 -5.19 -0.32
C LYS A 18 -20.41 -6.63 0.15
N THR A 19 -20.90 -7.57 -0.64
CA THR A 19 -20.85 -9.00 -0.33
C THR A 19 -19.71 -9.66 -1.09
N PHE A 20 -18.85 -10.37 -0.34
CA PHE A 20 -17.69 -11.04 -0.90
C PHE A 20 -17.62 -12.51 -0.45
N ALA A 21 -17.45 -13.42 -1.41
CA ALA A 21 -17.11 -14.81 -1.14
C ALA A 21 -15.59 -15.00 -1.24
N ARG A 22 -15.00 -15.71 -0.27
CA ARG A 22 -13.57 -16.05 -0.29
C ARG A 22 -13.25 -16.89 -1.54
N GLN A 23 -12.17 -16.55 -2.23
CA GLN A 23 -11.63 -17.41 -3.26
C GLN A 23 -10.68 -18.41 -2.61
N LEU A 24 -10.98 -19.70 -2.78
CA LEU A 24 -10.07 -20.77 -2.37
C LEU A 24 -9.06 -21.06 -3.48
N MET A 25 -7.84 -21.36 -3.08
CA MET A 25 -6.76 -21.87 -3.91
C MET A 25 -6.95 -23.38 -4.13
N PRO A 26 -6.17 -24.04 -5.03
CA PRO A 26 -6.30 -25.47 -5.29
C PRO A 26 -6.15 -26.38 -4.06
N ASP A 27 -5.49 -25.91 -3.01
CA ASP A 27 -5.32 -26.61 -1.73
C ASP A 27 -6.50 -26.42 -0.76
N GLY A 28 -7.56 -25.73 -1.18
CA GLY A 28 -8.75 -25.45 -0.38
C GLY A 28 -8.58 -24.31 0.63
N LYS A 29 -7.45 -23.60 0.66
CA LYS A 29 -7.19 -22.46 1.56
C LYS A 29 -7.38 -21.12 0.86
N SER A 30 -7.53 -20.03 1.61
CA SER A 30 -7.69 -18.68 1.03
C SER A 30 -6.37 -17.98 0.67
N GLY A 31 -5.27 -18.40 1.29
CA GLY A 31 -3.96 -17.76 1.14
C GLY A 31 -3.45 -17.87 -0.29
N MET A 32 -3.27 -16.73 -0.96
CA MET A 32 -2.83 -16.65 -2.37
C MET A 32 -1.31 -16.47 -2.48
N SER A 33 -0.72 -15.64 -1.63
CA SER A 33 0.72 -15.35 -1.65
C SER A 33 1.25 -14.89 -0.30
N THR A 34 2.51 -15.17 -0.01
CA THR A 34 3.19 -14.82 1.25
C THR A 34 4.68 -14.54 1.03
N GLU A 35 5.28 -13.73 1.89
CA GLU A 35 6.74 -13.58 2.05
C GLU A 35 7.31 -14.54 3.12
N GLY A 36 6.57 -15.59 3.46
CA GLY A 36 6.94 -16.61 4.44
C GLY A 36 6.12 -16.53 5.72
N ILE A 37 5.96 -17.67 6.39
CA ILE A 37 5.23 -17.76 7.66
C ILE A 37 5.92 -16.88 8.71
N GLY A 38 5.15 -16.04 9.39
CA GLY A 38 5.65 -15.08 10.36
C GLY A 38 6.23 -13.80 9.77
N SER A 39 6.27 -13.64 8.44
CA SER A 39 6.62 -12.37 7.77
C SER A 39 5.46 -11.38 7.77
N ASN A 40 4.26 -11.84 8.11
CA ASN A 40 3.04 -11.04 8.24
C ASN A 40 2.70 -10.22 6.99
N THR A 41 2.51 -10.94 5.89
CA THR A 41 2.17 -10.37 4.58
C THR A 41 0.76 -9.78 4.63
N ARG A 42 0.62 -8.44 4.53
CA ARG A 42 -0.62 -7.73 4.84
C ARG A 42 -0.77 -6.41 4.09
N ASP A 43 -1.86 -5.70 4.38
CA ASP A 43 -2.21 -4.38 3.85
C ASP A 43 -2.17 -4.29 2.31
N PRO A 44 -2.88 -5.19 1.59
CA PRO A 44 -2.86 -5.17 0.14
C PRO A 44 -3.63 -3.96 -0.42
N MET A 45 -3.02 -3.26 -1.37
CA MET A 45 -3.68 -2.29 -2.24
C MET A 45 -3.44 -2.68 -3.71
N THR A 46 -4.40 -2.44 -4.59
CA THR A 46 -4.23 -2.70 -6.03
C THR A 46 -4.42 -1.47 -6.90
N LEU A 47 -3.53 -1.28 -7.88
CA LEU A 47 -3.58 -0.24 -8.90
C LEU A 47 -3.55 -0.88 -10.29
N LEU A 48 -4.39 -0.41 -11.21
CA LEU A 48 -4.37 -0.86 -12.60
C LEU A 48 -3.58 0.15 -13.45
N ILE A 49 -2.47 -0.29 -14.03
CA ILE A 49 -1.59 0.52 -14.89
C ILE A 49 -1.44 -0.19 -16.23
N GLY A 50 -1.91 0.44 -17.32
CA GLY A 50 -1.72 -0.11 -18.67
C GLY A 50 -2.27 -1.54 -18.87
N GLY A 51 -3.36 -1.90 -18.19
CA GLY A 51 -3.93 -3.26 -18.25
C GLY A 51 -3.23 -4.29 -17.35
N VAL A 52 -2.28 -3.88 -16.52
CA VAL A 52 -1.59 -4.73 -15.54
C VAL A 52 -1.97 -4.28 -14.13
N PHE A 53 -2.35 -5.23 -13.27
CA PHE A 53 -2.61 -5.01 -11.86
C PHE A 53 -1.30 -5.02 -11.09
N TYR A 54 -1.10 -4.01 -10.27
CA TYR A 54 0.01 -3.82 -9.34
C TYR A 54 -0.53 -3.98 -7.93
N LEU A 55 -0.16 -5.06 -7.25
CA LEU A 55 -0.53 -5.36 -5.87
C LEU A 55 0.63 -4.95 -4.96
N TYR A 56 0.48 -3.81 -4.28
CA TYR A 56 1.42 -3.40 -3.24
C TYR A 56 0.95 -3.93 -1.89
N TYR A 57 1.91 -4.27 -1.03
CA TYR A 57 1.62 -4.83 0.29
C TYR A 57 2.82 -4.72 1.23
N THR A 58 2.55 -4.84 2.52
CA THR A 58 3.56 -4.87 3.59
C THR A 58 4.00 -6.30 3.86
N ALA A 59 5.29 -6.51 4.14
CA ALA A 59 5.76 -7.66 4.91
C ALA A 59 7.04 -7.31 5.70
N TYR A 60 7.36 -8.11 6.72
CA TYR A 60 8.57 -7.91 7.55
C TYR A 60 9.49 -9.14 7.68
N PRO A 61 9.86 -9.86 6.60
CA PRO A 61 10.79 -10.98 6.74
C PRO A 61 12.04 -10.59 7.54
N ASN A 62 12.45 -11.43 8.50
CA ASN A 62 13.55 -11.15 9.44
C ASN A 62 13.34 -9.88 10.30
N ARG A 63 12.09 -9.50 10.58
CA ARG A 63 11.70 -8.26 11.28
C ARG A 63 12.08 -6.97 10.54
N LEU A 64 12.30 -7.05 9.24
CA LEU A 64 12.65 -5.91 8.39
C LEU A 64 11.43 -5.52 7.53
N GLY A 65 10.67 -4.53 8.00
CA GLY A 65 9.44 -4.07 7.34
C GLY A 65 9.73 -3.35 6.03
N ALA A 66 9.14 -3.80 4.93
CA ALA A 66 9.26 -3.20 3.60
C ALA A 66 7.93 -3.24 2.84
N ASP A 67 7.81 -2.36 1.83
CA ASP A 67 6.73 -2.40 0.86
C ASP A 67 7.18 -3.24 -0.33
N TYR A 68 6.32 -4.19 -0.71
CA TYR A 68 6.53 -5.14 -1.80
C TYR A 68 5.48 -4.94 -2.89
N LEU A 69 5.78 -5.48 -4.07
CA LEU A 69 4.94 -5.45 -5.25
C LEU A 69 4.90 -6.84 -5.89
N ARG A 70 3.70 -7.23 -6.32
CA ARG A 70 3.49 -8.27 -7.33
C ARG A 70 2.61 -7.73 -8.45
N THR A 71 2.82 -8.21 -9.66
CA THR A 71 2.02 -7.80 -10.83
C THR A 71 1.24 -8.97 -11.41
N SER A 72 0.09 -8.68 -12.02
CA SER A 72 -0.75 -9.68 -12.67
C SER A 72 -1.53 -9.07 -13.84
N LYS A 73 -1.80 -9.87 -14.88
CA LYS A 73 -2.70 -9.50 -15.98
C LYS A 73 -4.13 -10.01 -15.80
N ASP A 74 -4.33 -10.98 -14.90
CA ASP A 74 -5.59 -11.74 -14.80
C ASP A 74 -6.08 -11.95 -13.35
N LEU A 75 -5.40 -11.34 -12.37
CA LEU A 75 -5.65 -11.47 -10.93
C LEU A 75 -5.48 -12.89 -10.38
N ARG A 76 -4.91 -13.81 -11.16
CA ARG A 76 -4.70 -15.22 -10.79
C ARG A 76 -3.23 -15.57 -10.75
N HIS A 77 -2.50 -15.20 -11.80
CA HIS A 77 -1.08 -15.45 -11.92
C HIS A 77 -0.33 -14.18 -11.55
N TRP A 78 0.48 -14.27 -10.50
CA TRP A 78 1.24 -13.15 -9.96
C TRP A 78 2.72 -13.32 -10.23
N SER A 79 3.41 -12.22 -10.49
CA SER A 79 4.87 -12.21 -10.57
C SER A 79 5.52 -12.64 -9.25
N PRO A 80 6.83 -12.96 -9.27
CA PRO A 80 7.64 -12.94 -8.07
C PRO A 80 7.48 -11.62 -7.30
N SER A 81 7.71 -11.68 -5.99
CA SER A 81 7.75 -10.52 -5.10
C SER A 81 8.93 -9.62 -5.46
N GLN A 82 8.68 -8.31 -5.50
CA GLN A 82 9.70 -7.28 -5.65
C GLN A 82 9.57 -6.30 -4.50
N LYS A 83 10.67 -6.03 -3.80
CA LYS A 83 10.73 -4.93 -2.82
C LYS A 83 10.78 -3.59 -3.57
N VAL A 84 9.91 -2.66 -3.22
CA VAL A 84 9.80 -1.35 -3.91
C VAL A 84 10.11 -0.15 -3.01
N ALA A 85 10.00 -0.32 -1.68
CA ALA A 85 10.43 0.68 -0.71
C ALA A 85 10.95 0.02 0.58
N PHE A 86 12.11 0.46 1.07
CA PHE A 86 12.69 -0.03 2.33
C PHE A 86 13.79 0.90 2.85
N GLY A 87 14.02 0.89 4.17
CA GLY A 87 15.11 1.66 4.77
C GLY A 87 14.86 3.17 4.70
N GLY A 88 15.96 3.92 4.51
CA GLY A 88 15.94 5.38 4.46
C GLY A 88 15.56 6.03 5.80
N ALA A 89 15.05 7.25 5.74
CA ALA A 89 14.59 8.00 6.92
C ALA A 89 13.41 7.33 7.66
N ALA A 90 12.66 6.45 6.98
CA ALA A 90 11.60 5.66 7.61
C ALA A 90 12.13 4.49 8.47
N GLY A 91 13.41 4.12 8.31
CA GLY A 91 14.08 3.07 9.07
C GLY A 91 13.80 1.66 8.56
N THR A 92 14.24 0.66 9.35
CA THR A 92 14.27 -0.76 8.97
C THR A 92 13.49 -1.68 9.92
N GLY A 93 12.88 -1.15 10.99
CA GLY A 93 12.11 -1.96 11.93
C GLY A 93 10.88 -2.64 11.31
N ALA A 94 10.29 -3.60 12.02
CA ALA A 94 9.16 -4.39 11.52
C ALA A 94 7.92 -3.56 11.12
N SER A 95 7.76 -2.38 11.73
CA SER A 95 6.70 -1.40 11.44
C SER A 95 7.20 -0.18 10.68
N SER A 96 8.41 -0.20 10.12
CA SER A 96 8.95 0.95 9.36
C SER A 96 8.25 1.16 8.01
N ALA A 97 7.62 0.10 7.48
CA ALA A 97 6.80 0.11 6.28
C ALA A 97 5.50 -0.63 6.60
N GLU A 98 4.39 0.11 6.67
CA GLU A 98 3.04 -0.43 6.84
C GLU A 98 2.04 0.34 5.97
N CYS A 99 0.89 -0.26 5.67
CA CYS A 99 -0.17 0.32 4.84
C CYS A 99 0.32 1.09 3.61
N PRO A 100 1.04 0.45 2.65
CA PRO A 100 1.40 1.11 1.42
C PRO A 100 0.15 1.57 0.69
N PHE A 101 0.15 2.81 0.20
CA PHE A 101 -0.87 3.30 -0.71
C PHE A 101 -0.20 4.07 -1.84
N VAL A 102 -0.46 3.67 -3.09
CA VAL A 102 0.12 4.29 -4.28
C VAL A 102 -0.94 5.04 -5.06
N TYR A 103 -0.73 6.34 -5.23
CA TYR A 103 -1.60 7.22 -6.00
C TYR A 103 -0.88 7.74 -7.26
N PHE A 104 -1.52 7.59 -8.42
CA PHE A 104 -1.03 8.20 -9.66
C PHE A 104 -1.66 9.59 -9.86
N HIS A 105 -0.86 10.65 -9.72
CA HIS A 105 -1.32 12.01 -9.94
C HIS A 105 -1.22 12.36 -11.44
N LYS A 106 -2.35 12.27 -12.15
CA LYS A 106 -2.42 12.42 -13.62
C LYS A 106 -1.77 13.71 -14.14
N HIS A 107 -1.93 14.83 -13.43
CA HIS A 107 -1.40 16.12 -13.89
C HIS A 107 0.12 16.22 -13.80
N SER A 108 0.75 15.58 -12.82
CA SER A 108 2.22 15.61 -12.71
C SER A 108 2.89 14.40 -13.37
N GLY A 109 2.14 13.34 -13.65
CA GLY A 109 2.68 12.09 -14.21
C GLY A 109 3.55 11.31 -13.23
N TYR A 110 3.38 11.53 -11.92
CA TYR A 110 4.12 10.84 -10.87
C TYR A 110 3.20 9.90 -10.07
N TYR A 111 3.80 8.81 -9.59
CA TYR A 111 3.26 7.97 -8.54
C TYR A 111 3.73 8.49 -7.18
N TYR A 112 2.82 8.50 -6.21
CA TYR A 112 3.08 8.86 -4.83
C TYR A 112 2.80 7.65 -3.95
N LEU A 113 3.85 7.13 -3.30
CA LEU A 113 3.73 6.08 -2.29
C LEU A 113 3.62 6.75 -0.93
N PHE A 114 2.58 6.39 -0.18
CA PHE A 114 2.46 6.65 1.23
C PHE A 114 2.84 5.38 2.00
N ARG A 115 3.80 5.50 2.90
CA ARG A 115 4.32 4.40 3.74
C ARG A 115 4.16 4.81 5.19
N THR A 116 3.34 4.10 5.96
CA THR A 116 3.12 4.38 7.40
C THR A 116 4.26 3.79 8.23
N GLN A 117 4.73 4.54 9.24
CA GLN A 117 5.72 4.07 10.24
C GLN A 117 5.09 3.90 11.62
N ARG A 118 4.08 4.72 11.93
CA ARG A 118 3.52 4.83 13.28
C ARG A 118 2.03 5.12 13.23
N TYR A 119 1.31 4.49 14.15
CA TYR A 119 -0.11 4.67 14.41
C TYR A 119 -0.34 5.37 15.75
N GLY A 120 -1.60 5.70 16.06
CA GLY A 120 -2.00 6.16 17.39
C GLY A 120 -1.75 7.66 17.61
N LYS A 121 -1.23 8.02 18.80
CA LYS A 121 -1.12 9.42 19.26
C LYS A 121 -0.11 10.28 18.47
N LYS A 122 0.92 9.66 17.88
CA LYS A 122 1.96 10.35 17.09
C LYS A 122 2.13 9.65 15.74
N PRO A 123 1.06 9.60 14.92
CA PRO A 123 1.09 8.85 13.70
C PRO A 123 1.99 9.55 12.68
N GLN A 124 2.60 8.76 11.79
CA GLN A 124 3.45 9.30 10.74
C GLN A 124 3.42 8.38 9.52
N SER A 125 3.31 9.01 8.36
CA SER A 125 3.59 8.38 7.07
C SER A 125 4.57 9.21 6.27
N SER A 126 5.49 8.54 5.60
CA SER A 126 6.43 9.13 4.65
C SER A 126 5.81 9.09 3.25
N ILE A 127 6.09 10.11 2.45
CA ILE A 127 5.60 10.25 1.08
C ILE A 127 6.79 10.20 0.14
N TYR A 128 6.77 9.24 -0.78
CA TYR A 128 7.77 9.06 -1.82
C TYR A 128 7.14 9.36 -3.17
N ARG A 129 7.89 9.94 -4.11
CA ARG A 129 7.38 10.28 -5.45
C ARG A 129 8.32 9.77 -6.54
N SER A 130 7.82 8.89 -7.39
CA SER A 130 8.57 8.28 -8.50
C SER A 130 7.80 8.33 -9.83
N LYS A 131 8.52 8.30 -10.96
CA LYS A 131 7.92 8.05 -12.28
C LYS A 131 7.79 6.55 -12.56
N ASP A 132 8.58 5.74 -11.88
CA ASP A 132 8.55 4.29 -11.97
C ASP A 132 7.68 3.75 -10.82
N PRO A 133 6.54 3.10 -11.11
CA PRO A 133 5.68 2.53 -10.07
C PRO A 133 6.34 1.34 -9.34
N THR A 134 7.53 0.90 -9.75
CA THR A 134 8.27 -0.24 -9.17
C THR A 134 9.48 0.17 -8.35
N ASP A 135 9.83 1.46 -8.29
CA ASP A 135 10.96 1.97 -7.49
C ASP A 135 10.56 3.25 -6.73
N PHE A 136 10.47 3.13 -5.40
CA PHE A 136 10.25 4.23 -4.46
C PHE A 136 11.42 4.39 -3.47
N GLY A 137 12.53 3.70 -3.69
CA GLY A 137 13.76 3.81 -2.89
C GLY A 137 13.95 2.63 -1.95
N VAL A 138 15.05 1.89 -2.16
CA VAL A 138 15.48 0.79 -1.30
C VAL A 138 16.83 1.17 -0.72
N ASP A 139 16.88 1.31 0.60
CA ASP A 139 18.06 1.76 1.37
C ASP A 139 18.52 3.20 1.08
N ASP A 140 17.67 4.01 0.43
CA ASP A 140 17.90 5.44 0.20
C ASP A 140 16.60 6.27 0.26
N ASP A 141 16.74 7.61 0.31
CA ASP A 141 15.64 8.57 0.35
C ASP A 141 15.50 9.37 -0.97
N LYS A 142 16.01 8.87 -2.11
CA LYS A 142 16.09 9.65 -3.36
C LYS A 142 14.72 10.10 -3.89
N TYR A 143 13.65 9.41 -3.49
CA TYR A 143 12.27 9.74 -3.84
C TYR A 143 11.48 10.37 -2.69
N LEU A 144 12.03 10.51 -1.49
CA LEU A 144 11.32 11.06 -0.34
C LEU A 144 10.99 12.54 -0.60
N VAL A 145 9.71 12.89 -0.55
CA VAL A 145 9.23 14.29 -0.74
C VAL A 145 8.71 14.92 0.55
N GLY A 146 8.49 14.14 1.60
CA GLY A 146 8.10 14.65 2.91
C GLY A 146 7.39 13.61 3.77
N THR A 147 6.79 14.08 4.86
CA THR A 147 6.00 13.27 5.78
C THR A 147 4.68 13.96 6.09
N ILE A 148 3.69 13.19 6.54
CA ILE A 148 2.43 13.68 7.10
C ILE A 148 2.19 13.09 8.48
N PRO A 149 1.58 13.83 9.42
CA PRO A 149 1.30 13.37 10.78
C PRO A 149 0.02 12.52 10.82
N HIS A 150 -0.11 11.55 9.91
CA HIS A 150 -1.28 10.67 9.77
C HIS A 150 -0.84 9.25 9.39
N ALA A 151 -1.70 8.28 9.67
CA ALA A 151 -1.48 6.86 9.40
C ALA A 151 -2.52 6.31 8.41
N ALA A 152 -2.10 5.32 7.61
CA ALA A 152 -2.87 4.69 6.55
C ALA A 152 -3.61 5.71 5.65
N PRO A 153 -2.90 6.67 5.03
CA PRO A 153 -3.51 7.60 4.11
C PRO A 153 -3.92 6.92 2.81
N GLU A 154 -5.14 7.17 2.37
CA GLU A 154 -5.66 6.74 1.07
C GLU A 154 -6.15 7.96 0.28
N ILE A 155 -5.79 8.03 -0.99
CA ILE A 155 -6.16 9.12 -1.89
C ILE A 155 -7.29 8.67 -2.82
N ILE A 156 -8.37 9.44 -2.86
CA ILE A 156 -9.58 9.10 -3.60
C ILE A 156 -9.96 10.28 -4.51
N ASP A 157 -10.11 10.02 -5.81
CA ASP A 157 -10.70 10.98 -6.73
C ASP A 157 -12.19 10.68 -6.89
N TYR A 158 -13.04 11.66 -6.57
CA TYR A 158 -14.49 11.53 -6.67
C TYR A 158 -15.11 12.85 -7.15
N GLU A 159 -15.94 12.80 -8.20
CA GLU A 159 -16.65 13.97 -8.78
C GLU A 159 -15.76 15.19 -9.03
N GLY A 160 -14.53 14.97 -9.54
CA GLY A 160 -13.58 16.04 -9.87
C GLY A 160 -12.85 16.65 -8.66
N GLN A 161 -13.05 16.09 -7.46
CA GLN A 161 -12.33 16.47 -6.24
C GLN A 161 -11.45 15.30 -5.76
N THR A 162 -10.21 15.61 -5.42
CA THR A 162 -9.32 14.67 -4.72
C THR A 162 -9.55 14.78 -3.22
N TYR A 163 -9.60 13.64 -2.54
CA TYR A 163 -9.73 13.53 -1.10
C TYR A 163 -8.56 12.73 -0.52
N ILE A 164 -8.28 12.98 0.75
CA ILE A 164 -7.42 12.14 1.57
C ILE A 164 -8.24 11.58 2.73
N ALA A 165 -8.24 10.26 2.87
CA ALA A 165 -8.80 9.54 4.01
C ALA A 165 -7.65 9.03 4.88
N VAL A 166 -7.75 9.19 6.20
CA VAL A 166 -6.72 8.75 7.16
C VAL A 166 -7.37 8.17 8.42
N LEU A 167 -6.64 7.32 9.14
CA LEU A 167 -7.09 6.84 10.44
C LEU A 167 -7.16 7.98 11.47
N LEU A 168 -8.17 7.92 12.34
CA LEU A 168 -8.20 8.73 13.55
C LEU A 168 -7.07 8.29 14.50
N PRO A 169 -6.44 9.20 15.27
CA PRO A 169 -5.42 8.83 16.27
C PRO A 169 -5.90 7.85 17.34
N THR A 170 -7.22 7.72 17.54
CA THR A 170 -7.85 6.73 18.42
C THR A 170 -7.87 5.32 17.85
N LEU A 171 -7.56 5.16 16.57
CA LEU A 171 -7.70 3.93 15.77
C LEU A 171 -9.15 3.43 15.67
N LYS A 172 -10.13 4.29 15.98
CA LYS A 172 -11.55 3.98 15.95
C LYS A 172 -12.27 4.83 14.92
N GLY A 173 -11.97 4.59 13.65
CA GLY A 173 -12.61 5.24 12.51
C GLY A 173 -11.65 5.98 11.59
N ILE A 174 -12.23 6.57 10.56
CA ILE A 174 -11.55 7.25 9.46
C ILE A 174 -12.07 8.69 9.41
N GLN A 175 -11.20 9.63 9.09
CA GLN A 175 -11.56 11.00 8.74
C GLN A 175 -11.16 11.28 7.30
N ILE A 176 -11.93 12.13 6.62
CA ILE A 176 -11.71 12.49 5.22
C ILE A 176 -11.69 14.00 5.06
N ALA A 177 -10.79 14.49 4.22
CA ALA A 177 -10.67 15.90 3.87
C ALA A 177 -10.42 16.08 2.38
N LYS A 178 -10.76 17.26 1.85
CA LYS A 178 -10.37 17.65 0.48
C LYS A 178 -8.85 17.80 0.42
N LEU A 179 -8.23 17.21 -0.60
CA LEU A 179 -6.82 17.33 -0.90
C LEU A 179 -6.63 18.19 -2.15
N LYS A 180 -5.59 19.04 -2.14
CA LYS A 180 -5.14 19.78 -3.30
C LYS A 180 -3.63 19.59 -3.46
N PHE A 181 -3.19 19.16 -4.64
CA PHE A 181 -1.80 19.25 -5.03
C PHE A 181 -1.47 20.68 -5.41
N ALA A 182 -0.49 21.28 -4.75
CA ALA A 182 -0.03 22.63 -5.01
C ALA A 182 1.46 22.61 -5.40
N PRO A 183 1.92 23.53 -6.27
CA PRO A 183 3.34 23.77 -6.46
C PRO A 183 4.00 24.10 -5.11
N LYS A 184 5.26 23.70 -4.96
CA LYS A 184 6.05 24.17 -3.82
C LYS A 184 6.22 25.69 -3.99
N PRO A 185 5.92 26.50 -2.95
CA PRO A 185 6.18 27.94 -2.97
C PRO A 185 7.67 28.23 -3.21
#